data_AF-A0A7G2K047-F1
#
_entry.id   AF-A0A7G2K047-F1
#
_cell.length_a   1.000
_cell.length_b   1.000
_cell.length_c   1.000
_cell.angle_alpha   90.00
_cell.angle_beta   90.00
_cell.angle_gamma   90.00
#
_symmetry.space_group_name_H-M   'P 1'
#
loop_
_entity.id
_entity.type
_entity.pdbx_description
1 polymer ?
#
loop_
_entity_poly.entity_id
_entity_poly.type
_entity_poly.pdbx_seq_one_letter_code
_entity_poly.pdbx_strand_id
1 'polypeptide(L)'
;MSNQVQFNAFNFKSSQVRVITDPNQEFWFCGSDVCYILGYKNAPDALAKHCKQGGIAKRYTPTQSGEQEMIFINEPNLYRLIIKSRKPEAEPFEAWVFEEVLPQIRKTGKYQLQPQQLALPEPEKKYTREFTEHDLQQLVWAWFALLRGMELCQVLHPALKQI
;
A
#
# COMPACT_ATOMS: atom_id res chain seq x y z
N MET A 1 19.14 -6.01 -5.54
CA MET A 1 18.05 -5.20 -4.96
C MET A 1 16.83 -5.41 -5.82
N SER A 2 15.82 -6.09 -5.29
CA SER A 2 14.60 -6.42 -6.03
C SER A 2 13.71 -5.18 -6.09
N ASN A 3 13.78 -4.44 -7.19
CA ASN A 3 12.83 -3.35 -7.46
C ASN A 3 11.46 -3.96 -7.73
N GLN A 4 10.68 -4.18 -6.67
CA GLN A 4 9.25 -4.38 -6.80
C GLN A 4 8.64 -3.04 -7.19
N VAL A 5 8.48 -2.82 -8.50
CA VAL A 5 7.68 -1.70 -9.00
C VAL A 5 6.25 -2.01 -8.61
N GLN A 6 5.78 -1.36 -7.54
CA GLN A 6 4.45 -1.53 -7.00
C GLN A 6 3.49 -0.67 -7.83
N PHE A 7 2.82 -1.26 -8.82
CA PHE A 7 1.71 -0.60 -9.48
C PHE A 7 0.52 -0.63 -8.53
N ASN A 8 0.15 0.53 -7.97
CA ASN A 8 -0.99 0.65 -7.05
C ASN A 8 -2.31 0.06 -7.61
N ALA A 9 -2.45 -0.07 -8.93
CA ALA A 9 -3.63 -0.62 -9.59
C ALA A 9 -3.47 -2.06 -10.13
N PHE A 10 -2.24 -2.58 -10.27
CA PHE A 10 -2.00 -3.95 -10.73
C PHE A 10 -0.96 -4.65 -9.87
N ASN A 11 -1.43 -5.25 -8.78
CA ASN A 11 -0.60 -6.15 -8.00
C ASN A 11 -0.57 -7.50 -8.75
N PHE A 12 0.56 -7.83 -9.37
CA PHE A 12 0.81 -9.13 -9.98
C PHE A 12 0.79 -10.20 -8.88
N LYS A 13 -0.41 -10.64 -8.44
CA LYS A 13 -0.68 -11.54 -7.31
C LYS A 13 0.48 -12.49 -7.01
N SER A 14 1.38 -12.07 -6.12
CA SER A 14 2.55 -12.82 -5.65
C SER A 14 3.56 -13.28 -6.73
N SER A 15 3.39 -12.86 -7.98
CA SER A 15 4.22 -13.26 -9.12
C SER A 15 5.22 -12.15 -9.44
N GLN A 16 6.51 -12.47 -9.33
CA GLN A 16 7.57 -11.52 -9.61
C GLN A 16 7.71 -11.31 -11.12
N VAL A 17 7.49 -10.08 -11.57
CA VAL A 17 7.84 -9.66 -12.94
C VAL A 17 9.22 -9.03 -12.90
N ARG A 18 10.12 -9.48 -13.77
CA ARG A 18 11.43 -8.85 -13.91
C ARG A 18 11.29 -7.51 -14.61
N VAL A 19 11.85 -6.46 -14.00
CA VAL A 19 11.83 -5.09 -14.52
C VAL A 19 13.25 -4.58 -14.69
N ILE A 20 13.51 -3.95 -15.83
CA ILE A 20 14.75 -3.22 -16.09
C ILE A 20 14.39 -1.74 -16.23
N THR A 21 15.23 -0.87 -15.67
CA THR A 21 15.12 0.58 -15.83
C THR A 21 16.16 1.04 -16.84
N ASP A 22 15.72 1.82 -17.83
CA ASP A 22 16.61 2.40 -18.83
C ASP A 22 17.32 3.67 -18.33
N PRO A 23 18.37 4.13 -19.04
CA PRO A 23 19.02 5.42 -18.74
C PRO A 23 18.06 6.61 -18.75
N ASN A 24 16.97 6.50 -19.52
CA ASN A 24 15.90 7.49 -19.60
C ASN A 24 14.88 7.39 -18.46
N GLN A 25 15.14 6.56 -17.43
CA GLN A 25 14.25 6.27 -16.30
C GLN A 25 12.91 5.60 -16.67
N GLU A 26 12.80 5.07 -17.89
CA GLU A 26 11.63 4.28 -18.31
C GLU A 26 11.74 2.83 -17.86
N PHE A 27 10.60 2.24 -17.49
CA PHE A 27 10.53 0.84 -17.09
C PHE A 27 10.26 -0.09 -18.26
N TRP A 28 10.99 -1.19 -18.28
CA TRP A 28 10.85 -2.29 -19.22
C TRP A 28 10.54 -3.58 -18.47
N PHE A 29 9.49 -4.27 -18.90
CA PHE A 29 8.96 -5.47 -18.25
C PHE A 29 9.32 -6.71 -19.05
N CYS A 30 9.71 -7.79 -18.37
CA CYS A 30 9.93 -9.06 -19.05
C CYS A 30 8.62 -9.60 -19.62
N GLY A 31 8.53 -9.67 -20.96
CA GLY A 31 7.33 -10.09 -21.66
C GLY A 31 6.93 -11.54 -21.35
N SER A 32 7.91 -12.43 -21.15
CA SER A 32 7.64 -13.83 -20.77
C SER A 32 6.90 -13.93 -19.44
N ASP A 33 7.32 -13.18 -18.42
CA ASP A 33 6.70 -13.19 -17.09
C ASP A 33 5.27 -12.63 -17.14
N VAL A 34 5.11 -11.51 -17.85
CA VAL A 34 3.80 -10.88 -18.07
C VAL A 34 2.84 -11.82 -18.79
N CYS A 35 3.30 -12.46 -19.88
CA CYS A 35 2.49 -13.40 -20.64
C CYS A 35 2.09 -14.62 -19.81
N TYR A 36 2.99 -15.12 -18.96
CA TYR A 36 2.70 -16.23 -18.05
C TYR A 36 1.59 -15.86 -17.06
N ILE A 37 1.69 -14.68 -16.43
CA ILE A 37 0.69 -14.19 -15.46
C ILE A 37 -0.68 -14.01 -16.13
N LEU A 38 -0.69 -13.43 -17.34
CA LEU A 38 -1.89 -13.24 -18.15
C LEU A 38 -2.39 -14.53 -18.84
N GLY A 39 -1.72 -15.67 -18.64
CA GLY A 39 -2.15 -16.97 -19.16
C GLY A 39 -2.04 -17.14 -20.68
N TYR A 40 -1.18 -16.38 -21.34
CA TYR A 40 -0.86 -16.62 -22.75
C TYR A 40 -0.02 -17.89 -22.89
N LYS A 41 -0.48 -18.83 -23.73
CA LYS A 41 0.22 -20.11 -23.96
C LYS A 41 1.62 -19.91 -24.54
N ASN A 42 1.74 -19.02 -25.52
CA ASN A 42 2.99 -18.71 -26.22
C ASN A 42 3.31 -17.23 -26.06
N ALA A 43 4.31 -16.91 -25.25
CA ALA A 43 4.71 -15.51 -25.04
C ALA A 43 5.17 -14.81 -26.34
N PRO A 44 6.05 -15.40 -27.19
CA PRO A 44 6.50 -14.72 -28.40
C PRO A 44 5.37 -14.41 -29.39
N ASP A 45 4.40 -15.33 -29.52
CA ASP A 45 3.22 -15.15 -30.37
C ASP A 45 2.29 -14.06 -29.83
N ALA A 46 2.02 -14.08 -28.53
CA ALA A 46 1.21 -13.04 -27.88
C ALA A 46 1.85 -11.65 -28.05
N LEU A 47 3.16 -11.54 -27.86
CA LEU A 47 3.92 -10.31 -28.06
C LEU A 47 3.85 -9.84 -29.52
N ALA A 48 4.05 -10.74 -30.50
CA ALA A 48 3.96 -10.40 -31.91
C ALA A 48 2.55 -9.94 -32.33
N LYS A 49 1.51 -10.54 -31.74
CA LYS A 49 0.10 -10.27 -32.10
C LYS A 49 -0.48 -9.04 -31.42
N HIS A 50 -0.02 -8.70 -30.22
CA HIS A 50 -0.67 -7.69 -29.37
C HIS A 50 0.19 -6.45 -29.11
N CYS A 51 1.52 -6.57 -29.17
CA CYS A 51 2.43 -5.46 -28.92
C CYS A 51 2.87 -4.76 -30.22
N LYS A 52 3.26 -3.50 -30.12
CA LYS A 52 3.88 -2.75 -31.22
C LYS A 52 5.39 -2.96 -31.20
N GLN A 53 5.99 -3.14 -32.38
CA GLN A 53 7.44 -3.37 -32.54
C GLN A 53 8.30 -2.29 -31.87
N GLY A 54 7.90 -1.02 -31.93
CA GLY A 54 8.66 0.10 -31.33
C GLY A 54 8.74 0.10 -29.80
N GLY A 55 8.09 -0.85 -29.11
CA GLY A 55 8.17 -1.02 -27.66
C GLY A 55 8.57 -2.43 -27.25
N ILE A 56 9.26 -3.16 -28.12
CA ILE A 56 9.80 -4.50 -27.87
C ILE A 56 11.32 -4.42 -28.00
N ALA A 57 12.04 -4.87 -26.97
CA ALA A 57 13.50 -4.91 -26.97
C ALA A 57 13.98 -6.29 -26.52
N LYS A 58 14.94 -6.86 -27.23
CA LYS A 58 15.63 -8.06 -26.79
C LYS A 58 16.84 -7.68 -25.96
N ARG A 59 17.00 -8.30 -24.79
CA ARG A 59 18.14 -8.05 -23.90
C ARG A 59 18.65 -9.37 -23.33
N TYR A 60 19.97 -9.48 -23.26
CA TYR A 60 20.63 -10.56 -22.56
C TYR A 60 20.52 -10.29 -21.06
N THR A 61 19.99 -11.27 -20.34
CA THR A 61 19.84 -11.20 -18.89
C THR A 61 20.57 -12.37 -18.25
N PRO A 62 21.43 -12.13 -17.24
CA PRO A 62 22.08 -13.21 -16.52
C PRO A 62 21.01 -13.97 -15.71
N THR A 63 20.90 -15.27 -15.96
CA THR A 63 20.05 -16.20 -15.21
C THR A 63 20.91 -17.24 -14.51
N GLN A 64 20.29 -18.04 -13.64
CA GLN A 64 20.97 -19.16 -12.97
C GLN A 64 21.58 -20.17 -13.95
N SER A 65 21.08 -20.22 -15.19
CA SER A 65 21.57 -21.10 -16.26
C SER A 65 22.50 -20.40 -17.28
N GLY A 66 22.96 -19.18 -16.99
CA GLY A 66 23.79 -18.37 -17.88
C GLY A 66 23.05 -17.18 -18.49
N GLU A 67 23.68 -16.49 -19.45
CA GLU A 67 23.05 -15.39 -20.16
C GLU A 67 21.97 -15.91 -21.12
N GLN A 68 20.75 -15.43 -20.94
CA GLN A 68 19.62 -15.77 -21.81
C GLN A 68 19.09 -14.50 -22.49
N GLU A 69 18.83 -14.62 -23.79
CA GLU A 69 18.11 -13.58 -24.54
C GLU A 69 16.64 -13.59 -24.11
N MET A 70 16.18 -12.46 -23.58
CA MET A 70 14.78 -12.27 -23.17
C MET A 70 14.17 -11.07 -23.84
N ILE A 71 12.86 -11.12 -24.02
CA ILE A 71 12.09 -10.04 -24.61
C ILE A 71 11.54 -9.17 -23.50
N PHE A 72 11.85 -7.88 -23.57
CA PHE A 72 11.32 -6.84 -22.71
C PHE A 72 10.33 -5.97 -23.49
N ILE A 73 9.30 -5.53 -22.81
CA ILE A 73 8.26 -4.65 -23.33
C ILE A 73 8.19 -3.35 -22.53
N ASN A 74 7.90 -2.26 -23.21
CA ASN A 74 7.62 -0.99 -22.54
C ASN A 74 6.22 -0.98 -21.89
N GLU A 75 5.98 0.01 -21.05
CA GLU A 75 4.73 0.19 -20.31
C GLU A 75 3.47 0.28 -21.23
N PRO A 76 3.47 1.01 -22.36
CA PRO A 76 2.34 0.97 -23.29
C PRO A 76 2.02 -0.42 -23.85
N ASN A 77 3.03 -1.25 -24.10
CA ASN A 77 2.83 -2.63 -24.56
C ASN A 77 2.35 -3.56 -23.45
N LEU A 78 2.76 -3.32 -22.21
CA LEU A 78 2.22 -3.99 -21.03
C LEU A 78 0.70 -3.76 -20.92
N TYR A 79 0.25 -2.50 -20.98
CA TYR A 79 -1.17 -2.16 -20.91
C TYR A 79 -2.00 -2.80 -22.04
N ARG A 80 -1.43 -2.85 -23.27
CA ARG A 80 -2.07 -3.53 -24.40
C ARG A 80 -2.31 -5.02 -24.14
N LEU A 81 -1.38 -5.69 -23.47
CA LEU A 81 -1.53 -7.10 -23.11
C LEU A 81 -2.59 -7.28 -22.03
N ILE A 82 -2.57 -6.44 -20.98
CA ILE A 82 -3.52 -6.55 -19.87
C ILE A 82 -4.95 -6.36 -20.39
N ILE A 83 -5.22 -5.30 -21.15
CA ILE A 83 -6.55 -4.98 -21.71
C ILE A 83 -7.04 -6.04 -22.71
N LYS A 84 -6.14 -6.75 -23.40
CA LYS A 84 -6.51 -7.82 -24.35
C LYS A 84 -6.60 -9.20 -23.69
N SER A 85 -6.27 -9.31 -22.41
CA SER A 85 -6.31 -10.57 -21.69
C SER A 85 -7.77 -10.99 -21.45
N ARG A 86 -8.00 -12.29 -21.38
CA ARG A 86 -9.32 -12.87 -21.03
C ARG A 86 -9.35 -13.42 -19.60
N LYS A 87 -8.32 -13.12 -18.82
CA LYS A 87 -8.17 -13.55 -17.43
C LYS A 87 -9.04 -12.68 -16.51
N PRO A 88 -9.75 -13.26 -15.54
CA PRO A 88 -10.49 -12.48 -14.54
C PRO A 88 -9.57 -11.60 -13.69
N GLU A 89 -8.26 -11.89 -13.63
CA GLU A 89 -7.29 -11.05 -12.95
C GLU A 89 -6.99 -9.73 -13.67
N ALA A 90 -7.24 -9.65 -14.98
CA ALA A 90 -7.03 -8.43 -15.77
C ALA A 90 -8.26 -7.50 -15.78
N GLU A 91 -9.45 -8.05 -15.52
CA GLU A 91 -10.73 -7.33 -15.53
C GLU A 91 -10.77 -6.14 -14.55
N PRO A 92 -10.26 -6.22 -13.29
CA PRO A 92 -10.24 -5.08 -12.39
C PRO A 92 -9.40 -3.91 -12.92
N PHE A 93 -8.28 -4.21 -13.58
CA PHE A 93 -7.42 -3.18 -14.16
C PHE A 93 -8.07 -2.56 -15.40
N GLU A 94 -8.65 -3.39 -16.26
CA GLU A 94 -9.42 -2.93 -17.40
C GLU A 94 -10.56 -1.99 -16.96
N ALA A 95 -11.40 -2.43 -16.04
CA ALA A 95 -12.51 -1.63 -15.52
C ALA A 95 -12.02 -0.30 -14.91
N TRP A 96 -10.97 -0.34 -14.08
CA TRP A 96 -10.38 0.87 -13.52
C TRP A 96 -9.90 1.85 -14.60
N VAL A 97 -9.19 1.36 -15.63
CA VAL A 97 -8.73 2.23 -16.74
C VAL A 97 -9.92 2.82 -17.52
N PHE A 98 -10.91 2.01 -17.87
CA PHE A 98 -12.00 2.43 -18.77
C PHE A 98 -13.12 3.21 -18.07
N GLU A 99 -13.39 2.92 -16.81
CA GLU A 99 -14.50 3.53 -16.06
C GLU A 99 -14.06 4.71 -15.19
N GLU A 100 -12.82 4.68 -14.68
CA GLU A 100 -12.31 5.72 -13.79
C GLU A 100 -11.29 6.61 -14.50
N VAL A 101 -10.16 6.04 -14.95
CA VAL A 101 -9.01 6.82 -15.43
C VAL A 101 -9.35 7.61 -16.70
N LEU A 102 -9.77 6.92 -17.76
CA LEU A 102 -10.05 7.57 -19.05
C LEU A 102 -11.23 8.56 -18.97
N PRO A 103 -12.35 8.25 -18.29
CA PRO A 103 -13.44 9.22 -18.14
C PRO A 103 -13.04 10.43 -17.32
N GLN A 104 -12.21 10.28 -16.28
CA GLN A 104 -11.67 11.42 -15.54
C GLN A 104 -10.80 12.31 -16.44
N ILE A 105 -9.80 11.73 -17.12
CA ILE A 105 -8.93 12.48 -18.05
C ILE A 105 -9.76 13.22 -19.10
N ARG A 106 -10.77 12.57 -19.68
CA ARG A 106 -11.66 13.20 -20.67
C ARG A 106 -12.42 14.40 -20.10
N LYS A 107 -12.88 14.32 -18.84
CA LYS A 107 -13.70 15.37 -18.20
C LYS A 107 -12.86 16.53 -17.67
N THR A 108 -11.71 16.26 -17.07
CA THR A 108 -10.91 17.24 -16.32
C THR A 108 -9.61 17.63 -17.03
N GLY A 109 -9.21 16.89 -18.06
CA GLY A 109 -7.91 17.00 -18.72
C GLY A 109 -6.75 16.36 -17.94
N LYS A 110 -6.99 15.77 -16.76
CA LYS A 110 -5.96 15.16 -15.92
C LYS A 110 -6.50 14.02 -15.06
N TYR A 111 -5.68 13.00 -14.83
CA TYR A 111 -5.93 12.01 -13.79
C TYR A 111 -5.21 12.44 -12.51
N GLN A 112 -5.94 12.49 -11.39
CA GLN A 112 -5.35 12.73 -10.08
C GLN A 112 -5.81 11.60 -9.18
N LEU A 113 -4.86 10.78 -8.72
CA LEU A 113 -5.11 9.90 -7.60
C LEU A 113 -5.43 10.81 -6.42
N GLN A 114 -6.71 10.92 -6.07
CA GLN A 114 -7.06 11.49 -4.79
C GLN A 114 -6.42 10.56 -3.76
N PRO A 115 -5.52 11.08 -2.89
CA PRO A 115 -5.13 10.31 -1.74
C PRO A 115 -6.44 10.00 -1.05
N GLN A 116 -6.85 8.73 -1.07
CA GLN A 116 -7.83 8.27 -0.13
C GLN A 116 -7.16 8.60 1.19
N GLN A 117 -7.58 9.70 1.84
CA GLN A 117 -7.20 9.97 3.21
C GLN A 117 -7.69 8.71 3.92
N LEU A 118 -6.77 7.76 4.14
CA LEU A 118 -6.83 6.88 5.28
C LEU A 118 -7.10 7.86 6.39
N ALA A 119 -8.33 7.88 6.89
CA ALA A 119 -8.69 8.76 7.98
C ALA A 119 -7.61 8.47 9.02
N LEU A 120 -6.72 9.45 9.23
CA LEU A 120 -5.73 9.33 10.28
C LEU A 120 -6.56 8.96 11.51
N PRO A 121 -6.20 7.89 12.25
CA PRO A 121 -6.94 7.54 13.45
C PRO A 121 -7.14 8.83 14.21
N GLU A 122 -8.41 9.15 14.51
CA GLU A 122 -8.75 10.44 15.12
C GLU A 122 -7.76 10.67 16.27
N PRO A 123 -7.09 11.83 16.33
CA PRO A 123 -6.09 12.07 17.36
C PRO A 123 -6.72 11.74 18.71
N GLU A 124 -6.09 10.87 19.49
CA GLU A 124 -6.60 10.48 20.81
C GLU A 124 -6.99 11.75 21.56
N LYS A 125 -8.22 11.80 22.10
CA LYS A 125 -8.74 12.96 22.80
C LYS A 125 -7.86 13.25 24.02
N LYS A 126 -6.86 14.12 23.85
CA LYS A 126 -6.04 14.63 24.94
C LYS A 126 -6.86 15.67 25.68
N TYR A 127 -7.47 15.27 26.79
CA TYR A 127 -8.12 16.19 27.70
C TYR A 127 -7.04 16.96 28.47
N THR A 128 -6.56 18.05 27.89
CA THR A 128 -5.72 19.00 28.62
C THR A 128 -6.64 19.82 29.52
N ARG A 129 -6.98 19.29 30.71
CA ARG A 129 -7.56 20.11 31.77
C ARG A 129 -6.43 20.90 32.40
N GLU A 130 -6.45 22.21 32.23
CA GLU A 130 -5.63 23.11 33.03
C GLU A 130 -6.25 23.19 34.43
N PHE A 131 -5.55 22.66 35.44
CA PHE A 131 -5.96 22.75 36.84
C PHE A 131 -5.64 24.16 37.35
N THR A 132 -6.63 24.81 37.98
CA THR A 132 -6.37 26.07 38.69
C THR A 132 -5.67 25.81 40.01
N GLU A 133 -4.99 26.81 40.58
CA GLU A 133 -4.33 26.69 41.90
C GLU A 133 -5.31 26.23 42.98
N HIS A 134 -6.57 26.69 42.91
CA HIS A 134 -7.62 26.27 43.82
C HIS A 134 -7.92 24.76 43.73
N ASP A 135 -8.00 24.21 42.51
CA ASP A 135 -8.26 22.78 42.32
C ASP A 135 -7.10 21.92 42.86
N LEU A 136 -5.87 22.39 42.70
CA LEU A 136 -4.69 21.74 43.27
C LEU A 136 -4.73 21.76 44.81
N GLN A 137 -5.11 22.90 45.41
CA GLN A 137 -5.29 22.99 46.86
C GLN A 137 -6.37 22.02 47.34
N GLN A 138 -7.52 21.93 46.67
CA GLN A 138 -8.59 20.99 47.00
C GLN A 138 -8.12 19.54 46.95
N LEU A 139 -7.33 19.17 45.94
CA LEU A 139 -6.75 17.82 45.85
C LEU A 139 -5.81 17.50 47.01
N VAL A 140 -4.99 18.47 47.43
CA VAL A 140 -4.09 18.31 48.58
C VAL A 140 -4.87 18.12 49.89
N TRP A 141 -5.92 18.93 50.10
CA TRP A 141 -6.79 18.77 51.28
C TRP A 141 -7.54 17.43 51.27
N ALA A 142 -8.07 17.03 50.11
CA ALA A 142 -8.74 15.74 49.96
C ALA A 142 -7.78 14.57 50.25
N TRP A 143 -6.56 14.64 49.72
CA TRP A 143 -5.51 13.65 50.00
C TRP A 143 -5.19 13.58 51.50
N PHE A 144 -4.98 14.73 52.14
CA PHE A 144 -4.64 14.80 53.55
C PHE A 144 -5.78 14.28 54.44
N ALA A 145 -7.03 14.60 54.10
CA ALA A 145 -8.20 14.08 54.77
C ALA A 145 -8.31 12.56 54.65
N LEU A 146 -8.02 12.00 53.46
CA LEU A 146 -8.04 10.56 53.22
C LEU A 146 -6.92 9.86 54.01
N LEU A 147 -5.72 10.44 54.04
CA LEU A 147 -4.59 9.92 54.81
C LEU A 147 -4.88 9.89 56.32
N ARG A 148 -5.40 10.98 56.88
CA ARG A 148 -5.84 11.02 58.29
C ARG A 148 -7.02 10.10 58.58
N GLY A 149 -7.93 9.92 57.63
CA GLY A 149 -9.01 8.94 57.74
C GLY A 149 -8.48 7.51 57.88
N MET A 150 -7.47 7.15 57.08
CA MET A 150 -6.83 5.82 57.18
C MET A 150 -6.11 5.61 58.53
N GLU A 151 -5.39 6.62 59.03
CA GLU A 151 -4.76 6.56 60.36
C GLU A 151 -5.79 6.33 61.47
N LEU A 152 -6.91 7.05 61.40
CA LEU A 152 -7.99 6.92 62.37
C LEU A 152 -8.64 5.52 62.29
N CYS A 153 -8.85 4.99 61.09
CA CYS A 153 -9.31 3.62 60.88
C CYS A 153 -8.31 2.58 61.43
N GLN A 154 -7.00 2.80 61.28
CA GLN A 154 -5.97 1.91 61.84
C GLN A 154 -5.98 1.88 63.37
N VAL A 155 -6.29 3.00 64.03
CA VAL A 155 -6.41 3.08 65.49
C VAL A 155 -7.73 2.48 65.99
N LEU A 156 -8.83 2.71 65.27
CA LEU A 156 -10.16 2.22 65.66
C LEU A 156 -10.33 0.71 65.46
N HIS A 157 -9.74 0.13 64.41
CA HIS A 157 -9.85 -1.30 64.10
C HIS A 157 -9.42 -2.24 65.25
N PRO A 158 -8.26 -2.06 65.91
CA PRO A 158 -7.89 -2.88 67.06
C PRO A 158 -8.74 -2.57 68.30
N ALA A 159 -9.17 -1.32 68.51
CA ALA A 159 -9.99 -0.93 69.66
C ALA A 159 -11.39 -1.58 69.60
N LEU A 160 -12.01 -1.64 68.41
CA LEU A 160 -13.30 -2.29 68.21
C LEU A 160 -13.24 -3.83 68.29
N LYS A 161 -12.07 -4.44 68.04
CA LYS A 161 -11.88 -5.90 68.22
C LYS A 161 -11.74 -6.33 69.69
N GLN A 162 -11.53 -5.39 70.61
CA GLN A 162 -11.35 -5.65 72.05
C GLN A 162 -12.65 -5.53 72.85
N ILE A 163 -13.74 -5.10 72.21
CA ILE A 163 -15.11 -5.05 72.75
C ILE A 163 -15.87 -6.28 72.23
#